data_AF-A0A2N3CJ79-F1
#
_entry.id   AF-A0A2N3CJ79-F1
#
_cell.length_a   1.000
_cell.length_b   1.000
_cell.length_c   1.000
_cell.angle_alpha   90.00
_cell.angle_beta   90.00
_cell.angle_gamma   90.00
#
_symmetry.space_group_name_H-M   'P 1'
#
loop_
_entity.id
_entity.type
_entity.pdbx_description
1 polymer ?
#
loop_
_entity_poly.entity_id
_entity_poly.type
_entity_poly.pdbx_seq_one_letter_code
_entity_poly.pdbx_strand_id
1 'polypeptide(L)'
;MSLFRSNMDIALDEARLAAARGEVPVGAAVVDPGGRVVARAGNRTREFNDPTAHAEILALRAACAAAGSERLPGHALYVTLEPCPMCAAA
;
A
#
# COMPACT_ATOMS: atom_id res chain seq x y z
N MET A 1 15.95 -9.40 -22.07
CA MET A 1 15.93 -8.31 -21.07
C MET A 1 14.52 -8.19 -20.54
N SER A 2 14.30 -8.41 -19.25
CA SER A 2 13.02 -8.08 -18.61
C SER A 2 12.91 -6.56 -18.58
N LEU A 3 11.84 -6.00 -19.14
CA LEU A 3 11.51 -4.58 -18.95
C LEU A 3 11.08 -4.39 -17.50
N PHE A 4 11.84 -3.62 -16.74
CA PHE A 4 11.41 -3.20 -15.41
C PHE A 4 10.13 -2.36 -15.53
N ARG A 5 9.02 -2.88 -15.03
CA ARG A 5 7.76 -2.15 -14.91
C ARG A 5 7.59 -1.73 -13.46
N SER A 6 7.65 -0.42 -13.21
CA SER A 6 7.39 0.15 -11.89
C SER A 6 5.89 0.38 -11.70
N ASN A 7 5.41 0.19 -10.48
CA ASN A 7 4.08 0.62 -10.05
C ASN A 7 4.16 1.76 -9.01
N MET A 8 5.32 2.40 -8.87
CA MET A 8 5.56 3.45 -7.87
C MET A 8 4.71 4.70 -8.10
N ASP A 9 4.36 5.03 -9.35
CA ASP A 9 3.51 6.18 -9.66
C ASP A 9 2.15 6.09 -8.95
N ILE A 10 1.61 4.88 -8.83
CA ILE A 10 0.34 4.63 -8.13
C ILE A 10 0.48 4.88 -6.63
N ALA A 11 1.59 4.48 -6.03
CA ALA A 11 1.87 4.75 -4.62
C ALA A 11 2.09 6.25 -4.38
N LEU A 12 2.75 6.96 -5.31
CA LEU A 12 2.93 8.41 -5.24
C LEU A 12 1.59 9.16 -5.36
N ASP A 13 0.66 8.69 -6.20
CA ASP A 13 -0.70 9.26 -6.25
C ASP A 13 -1.43 9.13 -4.92
N GLU A 14 -1.37 7.96 -4.27
CA GLU A 14 -1.96 7.75 -2.94
C GLU A 14 -1.30 8.59 -1.85
N ALA A 15 0.02 8.82 -1.92
CA ALA A 15 0.74 9.72 -1.03
C ALA A 15 0.29 11.17 -1.18
N ARG A 16 0.06 11.64 -2.42
CA ARG A 16 -0.50 12.98 -2.70
C ARG A 16 -1.92 13.10 -2.15
N LEU A 17 -2.76 12.07 -2.33
CA LEU A 17 -4.10 12.04 -1.74
C LEU A 17 -4.03 12.06 -0.21
N ALA A 18 -3.04 11.40 0.41
CA ALA A 18 -2.80 11.43 1.86
C ALA A 18 -2.45 12.83 2.35
N ALA A 19 -1.53 13.51 1.68
CA ALA A 19 -1.22 14.90 1.95
C ALA A 19 -2.48 15.79 1.87
N ALA A 20 -3.29 15.62 0.82
CA ALA A 20 -4.47 16.45 0.57
C ALA A 20 -5.55 16.31 1.67
N ARG A 21 -5.65 15.15 2.33
CA ARG A 21 -6.53 14.93 3.50
C ARG A 21 -5.86 15.21 4.85
N GLY A 22 -4.66 15.80 4.85
CA GLY A 22 -3.95 16.19 6.07
C GLY A 22 -3.28 15.03 6.81
N GLU A 23 -2.92 13.95 6.10
CA GLU A 23 -2.19 12.80 6.66
C GLU A 23 -0.69 12.89 6.37
N VAL A 24 0.10 12.00 6.99
CA VAL A 24 1.51 11.81 6.59
C VAL A 24 1.53 11.32 5.14
N PRO A 25 2.32 11.93 4.22
CA PRO A 25 2.26 11.65 2.79
C PRO A 25 2.97 10.35 2.40
N VAL A 26 2.40 9.22 2.83
CA VAL A 26 2.84 7.87 2.44
C VAL A 26 1.72 7.18 1.69
N GLY A 27 2.08 6.54 0.59
CA GLY A 27 1.19 5.74 -0.24
C GLY A 27 1.79 4.38 -0.53
N ALA A 28 0.91 3.40 -0.76
CA ALA A 28 1.27 2.02 -1.03
C ALA A 28 0.35 1.40 -2.08
N ALA A 29 0.88 0.45 -2.85
CA ALA A 29 0.15 -0.34 -3.83
C ALA A 29 0.59 -1.81 -3.78
N VAL A 30 -0.38 -2.73 -3.81
CA VAL A 30 -0.15 -4.18 -3.89
C VAL A 30 -0.40 -4.64 -5.31
N VAL A 31 0.54 -5.39 -5.87
CA VAL A 31 0.54 -5.87 -7.25
C VAL A 31 0.63 -7.38 -7.27
N ASP A 32 -0.25 -8.03 -8.03
CA ASP A 32 -0.26 -9.49 -8.19
C ASP A 32 0.86 -9.98 -9.14
N PRO A 33 1.17 -11.29 -9.17
CA PRO A 33 2.20 -11.84 -10.07
C PRO A 33 1.94 -11.59 -11.57
N GLY A 34 0.69 -11.29 -11.95
CA GLY A 34 0.32 -10.90 -13.32
C GLY A 34 0.59 -9.43 -13.63
N GLY A 35 1.06 -8.64 -12.66
CA GLY A 35 1.34 -7.23 -12.79
C GLY A 35 0.11 -6.32 -12.63
N ARG A 36 -1.01 -6.86 -12.13
CA ARG A 36 -2.23 -6.07 -11.88
C ARG A 36 -2.21 -5.53 -10.45
N VAL A 37 -2.58 -4.26 -10.31
CA VAL A 37 -2.74 -3.62 -9.00
C VAL A 37 -4.04 -4.12 -8.36
N VAL A 38 -3.92 -4.82 -7.24
CA VAL A 38 -5.06 -5.42 -6.52
C VAL A 38 -5.60 -4.51 -5.42
N ALA A 39 -4.74 -3.68 -4.82
CA ALA A 39 -5.13 -2.69 -3.84
C ALA A 39 -4.14 -1.53 -3.82
N ARG A 40 -4.60 -0.37 -3.36
CA ARG A 40 -3.76 0.80 -3.08
C ARG A 40 -4.37 1.65 -1.97
N ALA A 41 -3.54 2.32 -1.20
CA ALA A 41 -3.97 3.21 -0.13
C ALA A 41 -2.86 4.22 0.20
N GLY A 42 -3.24 5.36 0.78
CA GLY A 42 -2.31 6.17 1.57
C GLY A 42 -2.68 6.17 3.04
N ASN A 43 -1.84 6.74 3.89
CA ASN A 43 -2.11 6.82 5.34
C ASN A 43 -3.50 7.44 5.64
N ARG A 44 -4.16 6.93 6.69
CA ARG A 44 -5.46 7.40 7.21
C ARG A 44 -5.51 7.34 8.74
N THR A 45 -4.38 7.55 9.41
CA THR A 45 -4.29 7.39 10.88
C THR A 45 -5.14 8.41 11.62
N ARG A 46 -5.15 9.67 11.17
CA ARG A 46 -5.99 10.73 11.73
C ARG A 46 -7.45 10.54 11.34
N GLU A 47 -7.72 10.26 10.07
CA GLU A 47 -9.08 10.07 9.53
C GLU A 47 -9.83 8.96 10.27
N PHE A 48 -9.16 7.83 10.53
CA PHE A 48 -9.77 6.67 11.18
C PHE A 48 -9.57 6.62 12.69
N ASN A 49 -8.82 7.55 13.28
CA ASN A 49 -8.35 7.47 14.68
C ASN A 49 -7.71 6.10 14.99
N ASP A 50 -6.99 5.55 14.00
CA ASP A 50 -6.37 4.23 14.05
C ASP A 50 -4.86 4.39 13.87
N PRO A 51 -4.03 4.19 14.91
CA PRO A 51 -2.58 4.30 14.79
C PRO A 51 -1.98 3.24 13.85
N THR A 52 -2.73 2.20 13.49
CA THR A 52 -2.31 1.14 12.55
C THR A 52 -2.68 1.45 11.10
N ALA A 53 -3.45 2.50 10.82
CA ALA A 53 -3.93 2.85 9.47
C ALA A 53 -2.85 3.52 8.58
N HIS A 54 -1.68 2.89 8.55
CA HIS A 54 -0.61 3.18 7.60
C HIS A 54 -0.98 2.65 6.20
N ALA A 55 -0.43 3.26 5.16
CA ALA A 55 -0.68 2.92 3.76
C ALA A 55 -0.48 1.43 3.49
N GLU A 56 0.61 0.85 4.02
CA GLU A 56 0.98 -0.55 3.88
C GLU A 56 -0.10 -1.46 4.46
N ILE A 57 -0.51 -1.23 5.71
CA ILE A 57 -1.54 -2.02 6.41
C ILE A 57 -2.88 -1.94 5.69
N LEU A 58 -3.29 -0.74 5.26
CA LEU A 58 -4.55 -0.54 4.56
C LEU A 58 -4.56 -1.24 3.20
N ALA A 59 -3.46 -1.15 2.44
CA ALA A 59 -3.33 -1.81 1.14
C ALA A 59 -3.30 -3.33 1.28
N LEU A 60 -2.58 -3.88 2.27
CA LEU A 60 -2.54 -5.32 2.57
C LEU A 60 -3.92 -5.84 2.99
N ARG A 61 -4.61 -5.18 3.93
CA ARG A 61 -5.98 -5.55 4.36
C ARG A 61 -6.93 -5.59 3.17
N ALA A 62 -6.90 -4.58 2.30
CA ALA A 62 -7.75 -4.53 1.11
C ALA A 62 -7.40 -5.63 0.09
N ALA A 63 -6.11 -5.90 -0.14
CA ALA A 63 -5.67 -6.96 -1.04
C ALA A 63 -6.06 -8.36 -0.52
N CYS A 64 -5.87 -8.63 0.76
CA CYS A 64 -6.29 -9.87 1.42
C CYS A 64 -7.80 -10.08 1.32
N ALA A 65 -8.60 -9.02 1.56
CA ALA A 65 -10.05 -9.07 1.40
C ALA A 65 -10.47 -9.37 -0.05
N ALA A 66 -9.82 -8.75 -1.03
CA ALA A 66 -10.09 -8.99 -2.45
C ALA A 66 -9.69 -10.41 -2.90
N ALA A 67 -8.63 -10.97 -2.30
CA ALA A 67 -8.16 -12.32 -2.59
C ALA A 67 -8.92 -13.41 -1.82
N GLY A 68 -9.69 -13.06 -0.79
CA GLY A 68 -10.28 -14.03 0.15
C GLY A 68 -9.23 -14.86 0.88
N SER A 69 -8.07 -14.27 1.17
CA SER A 69 -6.89 -14.96 1.72
C SER A 69 -6.21 -14.07 2.78
N GLU A 70 -5.68 -14.69 3.83
CA GLU A 70 -4.88 -14.01 4.85
C GLU A 70 -3.43 -13.73 4.42
N ARG A 71 -2.99 -14.33 3.30
CA ARG A 71 -1.63 -14.21 2.75
C ARG A 71 -1.65 -13.88 1.27
N LEU A 72 -0.61 -13.17 0.84
CA LEU A 72 -0.44 -12.70 -0.54
C LEU A 72 0.90 -13.18 -1.14
N PRO A 73 1.17 -14.50 -1.21
CA PRO A 73 2.42 -15.00 -1.77
C PRO A 73 2.61 -14.52 -3.22
N GLY A 74 3.83 -14.15 -3.56
CA GLY A 74 4.20 -13.66 -4.89
C GLY A 74 3.71 -12.25 -5.24
N HIS A 75 2.92 -11.60 -4.37
CA HIS A 75 2.56 -10.20 -4.58
C HIS A 75 3.73 -9.28 -4.22
N ALA A 76 3.79 -8.13 -4.89
CA ALA A 76 4.75 -7.07 -4.58
C ALA A 76 4.04 -5.90 -3.89
N LEU A 77 4.64 -5.36 -2.83
CA LEU A 77 4.23 -4.12 -2.19
C LEU A 77 5.16 -2.99 -2.63
N TYR A 78 4.60 -1.96 -3.25
CA TYR A 78 5.28 -0.71 -3.56
C TYR A 78 4.88 0.31 -2.50
N VAL A 79 5.85 0.98 -1.87
CA VAL A 79 5.61 1.99 -0.84
C VAL A 79 6.55 3.18 -1.05
N THR A 80 6.04 4.40 -0.85
CA THR A 80 6.80 5.65 -1.11
C THR A 80 7.85 5.96 -0.05
N LEU A 81 7.81 5.27 1.09
CA LEU A 81 8.72 5.42 2.22
C LEU A 81 9.04 4.02 2.78
N GLU A 82 10.25 3.83 3.32
CA GLU A 82 10.60 2.58 3.99
C GLU A 82 9.59 2.23 5.10
N PRO A 83 9.06 0.99 5.14
CA PRO A 83 8.09 0.58 6.15
C PRO A 83 8.62 0.69 7.57
N CYS A 84 7.78 1.14 8.50
CA CYS A 84 8.10 1.09 9.92
C CYS A 84 8.08 -0.36 10.46
N PRO A 85 8.61 -0.63 11.68
CA PRO A 85 8.65 -1.99 12.22
C PRO A 85 7.29 -2.70 12.30
N MET A 86 6.21 -1.96 12.55
CA MET A 86 4.84 -2.52 12.53
C MET A 86 4.44 -2.99 11.13
N CYS A 87 4.69 -2.18 10.10
CA CYS A 87 4.29 -2.48 8.73
C CYS A 87 5.19 -3.56 8.10
N ALA A 88 6.48 -3.58 8.45
CA ALA A 88 7.42 -4.60 7.99
C ALA A 88 7.09 -6.00 8.53
N ALA A 89 6.40 -6.10 9.67
CA ALA A 89 6.05 -7.37 10.31
C ALA A 89 4.61 -7.84 10.04
N ALA A 90 3.80 -7.05 9.35
CA ALA A 90 2.37 -7.31 9.10
C ALA A 90 2.13 -8.34 7.99
#